data_AF-A0A8T3PG91-F1
#
_entry.id   AF-A0A8T3PG91-F1
#
_cell.length_a   1.000
_cell.length_b   1.000
_cell.length_c   1.000
_cell.angle_alpha   90.00
_cell.angle_beta   90.00
_cell.angle_gamma   90.00
#
_symmetry.space_group_name_H-M   'P 1'
#
loop_
_entity.id
_entity.type
_entity.pdbx_description
1 polymer ?
#
loop_
_entity_poly.entity_id
_entity_poly.type
_entity_poly.pdbx_seq_one_letter_code
_entity_poly.pdbx_strand_id
1 'polypeptide(L)'
;DDRQRGLVTQAIHFGLGVGPGAAYGLLRRRVPLVGAARGLVYGATLWLVNDEYLNTRLGFAGPVDAYPIETHVRGFIGHTTLGAATDLFIDLLGG
;
A
#
# COMPACT_ATOMS: atom_id res chain seq x y z
N ASP A 1 -3.32 -27.04 10.21
CA ASP A 1 -3.86 -26.55 11.49
C ASP A 1 -4.34 -25.12 11.32
N ASP A 2 -5.56 -24.80 11.72
CA ASP A 2 -6.20 -23.50 11.47
C ASP A 2 -5.48 -22.36 12.18
N ARG A 3 -4.86 -22.66 13.33
CA ARG A 3 -4.01 -21.71 14.07
C ARG A 3 -2.82 -21.23 13.23
N GLN A 4 -2.14 -22.15 12.54
CA GLN A 4 -1.00 -21.80 11.70
C GLN A 4 -1.43 -20.93 10.50
N ARG A 5 -2.60 -21.22 9.90
CA ARG A 5 -3.18 -20.38 8.83
C ARG A 5 -3.47 -18.96 9.32
N GLY A 6 -4.08 -18.82 10.50
CA GLY A 6 -4.36 -17.51 11.10
C GLY A 6 -3.10 -16.67 11.32
N LEU A 7 -2.03 -17.28 11.84
CA LEU A 7 -0.74 -16.59 12.06
C LEU A 7 -0.12 -16.11 10.75
N VAL A 8 -0.13 -16.93 9.70
CA VAL A 8 0.41 -16.56 8.39
C VAL A 8 -0.39 -15.41 7.78
N THR A 9 -1.71 -15.45 7.84
CA THR A 9 -2.57 -14.36 7.35
C THR A 9 -2.27 -13.05 8.08
N GLN A 10 -2.13 -13.07 9.41
CA GLN A 10 -1.77 -11.88 10.19
C GLN A 10 -0.36 -11.38 9.83
N ALA A 11 0.62 -12.26 9.73
CA ALA A 11 1.98 -11.89 9.39
C ALA A 11 2.07 -11.22 8.01
N ILE A 12 1.36 -11.77 7.01
CA ILE A 12 1.27 -11.17 5.67
C ILE A 12 0.55 -9.82 5.75
N HIS A 13 -0.58 -9.75 6.45
CA HIS A 13 -1.36 -8.51 6.56
C HIS A 13 -0.56 -7.37 7.20
N PHE A 14 0.08 -7.63 8.35
CA PHE A 14 0.92 -6.64 9.02
C PHE A 14 2.20 -6.35 8.22
N GLY A 15 2.82 -7.37 7.61
CA GLY A 15 4.01 -7.19 6.79
C GLY A 15 3.76 -6.29 5.59
N LEU A 16 2.65 -6.50 4.89
CA LEU A 16 2.22 -5.66 3.76
C LEU A 16 1.79 -4.25 4.19
N GLY A 17 1.36 -4.05 5.44
CA GLY A 17 1.09 -2.70 5.98
C GLY A 17 2.36 -1.96 6.42
N VAL A 18 3.14 -2.58 7.30
CA VAL A 18 4.32 -1.95 7.95
C VAL A 18 5.47 -1.77 6.98
N GLY A 19 5.75 -2.76 6.13
CA GLY A 19 6.89 -2.74 5.22
C GLY A 19 6.89 -1.53 4.29
N PRO A 20 5.83 -1.30 3.51
CA PRO A 20 5.69 -0.12 2.68
C PRO A 20 5.74 1.19 3.48
N GLY A 21 5.08 1.28 4.64
CA GLY A 21 5.14 2.50 5.47
C GLY A 21 6.56 2.86 5.91
N ALA A 22 7.34 1.86 6.34
CA ALA A 22 8.74 2.04 6.71
C ALA A 22 9.60 2.45 5.51
N ALA A 23 9.41 1.81 4.35
CA ALA A 23 10.11 2.17 3.12
C ALA A 23 9.84 3.63 2.72
N TYR A 24 8.59 4.09 2.82
CA TYR A 24 8.22 5.47 2.56
C TYR A 24 8.97 6.45 3.46
N GLY A 25 8.93 6.25 4.79
CA GLY A 25 9.60 7.13 5.74
C GLY A 25 11.11 7.25 5.49
N LEU A 26 11.75 6.15 5.08
CA LEU A 26 13.17 6.16 4.72
C LEU A 26 13.45 6.88 3.40
N LEU A 27 12.58 6.76 2.41
CA LEU A 27 12.86 7.22 1.04
C LEU A 27 12.32 8.62 0.74
N ARG A 28 11.27 9.08 1.42
CA ARG A 28 10.54 10.32 1.09
C ARG A 28 11.41 11.58 1.02
N ARG A 29 12.46 11.68 1.86
CA ARG A 29 13.42 12.80 1.83
C ARG A 29 14.61 12.61 0.88
N ARG A 30 14.87 11.37 0.45
CA ARG A 30 16.02 10.99 -0.40
C ARG A 30 15.66 10.96 -1.87
N VAL A 31 14.41 10.62 -2.18
CA VAL A 31 13.88 10.51 -3.54
C VAL A 31 12.73 11.52 -3.65
N PRO A 32 12.92 12.67 -4.34
CA PRO A 32 11.93 13.74 -4.41
C PRO A 32 10.55 13.27 -4.88
N LEU A 33 10.51 12.30 -5.78
CA LEU A 33 9.26 11.72 -6.29
C LEU A 33 8.49 10.93 -5.23
N VAL A 34 9.19 10.27 -4.30
CA VAL A 34 8.55 9.46 -3.24
C VAL A 34 7.84 10.38 -2.26
N GLY A 35 8.50 11.44 -1.77
CA GLY A 35 7.87 12.44 -0.89
C GLY A 35 6.96 13.45 -1.61
N ALA A 36 6.83 13.36 -2.93
CA ALA A 36 6.02 14.30 -3.69
C ALA A 36 4.53 14.21 -3.32
N ALA A 37 3.83 15.33 -3.45
CA ALA A 37 2.39 15.44 -3.21
C ALA A 37 1.95 14.87 -1.84
N ARG A 38 2.79 15.00 -0.80
CA ARG A 38 2.50 14.56 0.57
C ARG A 38 2.05 13.10 0.65
N GLY A 39 2.83 12.19 0.07
CA GLY A 39 2.57 10.75 0.10
C GLY A 39 1.47 10.24 -0.85
N LEU A 40 0.77 11.12 -1.58
CA LEU A 40 -0.27 10.70 -2.54
C LEU A 40 0.32 9.86 -3.69
N VAL A 41 1.44 10.29 -4.26
CA VAL A 41 2.13 9.55 -5.35
C VAL A 41 2.58 8.17 -4.86
N TYR A 42 3.08 8.11 -3.63
CA TYR A 42 3.49 6.86 -3.02
C TYR A 42 2.30 5.90 -2.82
N GLY A 43 1.20 6.39 -2.25
CA GLY A 43 -0.03 5.61 -2.08
C GLY A 43 -0.58 5.09 -3.42
N ALA A 44 -0.65 5.94 -4.44
CA ALA A 44 -1.07 5.53 -5.78
C ALA A 44 -0.17 4.45 -6.38
N THR A 45 1.15 4.57 -6.19
CA THR A 45 2.12 3.57 -6.64
C THR A 45 1.94 2.25 -5.90
N LEU A 46 1.70 2.29 -4.59
CA LEU A 46 1.46 1.11 -3.78
C LEU A 46 0.18 0.38 -4.23
N TRP A 47 -0.91 1.09 -4.50
CA TRP A 47 -2.12 0.50 -5.07
C TRP A 47 -1.84 -0.20 -6.41
N LEU A 48 -1.21 0.51 -7.35
CA LEU A 48 -0.93 -0.04 -8.68
C LEU A 48 -0.04 -1.29 -8.60
N VAL A 49 0.99 -1.26 -7.76
CA VAL A 49 1.94 -2.38 -7.63
C VAL A 49 1.33 -3.54 -6.85
N ASN A 50 0.69 -3.28 -5.71
CA ASN A 50 0.17 -4.33 -4.83
C ASN A 50 -1.15 -4.92 -5.35
N ASP A 51 -2.17 -4.06 -5.49
CA ASP A 51 -3.54 -4.50 -5.75
C ASP A 51 -3.73 -4.92 -7.20
N GLU A 52 -3.19 -4.14 -8.15
CA GLU A 52 -3.43 -4.36 -9.58
C GLU A 52 -2.40 -5.30 -10.23
N TYR A 53 -1.15 -5.28 -9.76
CA TYR A 53 -0.08 -6.07 -10.36
C TYR A 53 0.27 -7.33 -9.56
N LEU A 54 0.83 -7.19 -8.35
CA LEU A 54 1.36 -8.32 -7.59
C LEU A 54 0.26 -9.32 -7.20
N ASN A 55 -0.87 -8.86 -6.69
CA ASN A 55 -1.96 -9.74 -6.29
C ASN A 55 -2.49 -10.57 -7.48
N THR A 56 -2.64 -9.95 -8.66
CA THR A 56 -3.01 -10.68 -9.87
C THR A 56 -1.91 -11.65 -10.33
N ARG A 57 -0.65 -11.20 -10.38
CA ARG A 57 0.47 -12.03 -10.87
C ARG A 57 0.80 -13.22 -9.96
N LEU A 58 0.54 -13.09 -8.67
CA LEU A 58 0.74 -14.14 -7.67
C LEU A 58 -0.50 -15.03 -7.49
N GLY A 59 -1.62 -14.71 -8.15
CA GLY A 59 -2.87 -15.46 -8.05
C GLY A 59 -3.61 -15.27 -6.72
N PHE A 60 -3.31 -14.19 -5.99
CA PHE A 60 -4.04 -13.82 -4.77
C PHE A 60 -5.35 -13.10 -5.09
N ALA A 61 -5.43 -12.46 -6.27
CA ALA A 61 -6.64 -11.87 -6.83
C ALA A 61 -6.85 -12.35 -8.28
N GLY A 62 -8.07 -12.17 -8.79
CA GLY A 62 -8.36 -12.35 -10.21
C GLY A 62 -7.62 -11.33 -11.10
N PRO A 63 -7.75 -11.45 -12.43
CA PRO A 63 -7.25 -10.42 -13.34
C PRO A 63 -7.99 -9.09 -13.16
N VAL A 64 -7.36 -7.99 -13.56
CA VAL A 64 -7.88 -6.61 -13.36
C VAL A 64 -9.29 -6.45 -13.94
N ASP A 65 -9.57 -7.05 -15.09
CA ASP A 65 -10.88 -6.98 -15.77
C ASP A 65 -11.97 -7.86 -15.14
N ALA A 66 -11.64 -8.69 -14.14
CA ALA A 66 -12.63 -9.49 -13.41
C ALA A 66 -13.43 -8.66 -12.38
N TYR A 67 -12.98 -7.45 -12.06
CA TYR A 67 -13.61 -6.59 -11.05
C TYR A 67 -14.21 -5.34 -11.69
N PRO A 68 -15.34 -4.82 -11.14
CA PRO A 68 -15.89 -3.54 -11.60
C PRO A 68 -14.93 -2.37 -11.37
N ILE A 69 -15.01 -1.31 -12.20
CA ILE A 69 -14.14 -0.13 -12.11
C ILE A 69 -14.19 0.54 -10.73
N GLU A 70 -15.33 0.47 -10.04
CA GLU A 70 -15.54 0.99 -8.70
C GLU A 70 -14.63 0.31 -7.66
N THR A 71 -14.24 -0.94 -7.88
CA THR A 71 -13.31 -1.66 -7.00
C THR A 71 -11.91 -1.05 -7.09
N HIS A 72 -11.44 -0.78 -8.30
CA HIS A 72 -10.17 -0.14 -8.57
C HIS A 72 -10.14 1.29 -8.04
N VAL A 73 -11.20 2.08 -8.29
CA VAL A 73 -11.33 3.45 -7.78
C VAL A 73 -11.34 3.48 -6.25
N ARG A 74 -12.08 2.57 -5.61
CA ARG A 74 -12.08 2.44 -4.14
C ARG A 74 -10.68 2.09 -3.61
N GLY A 75 -9.98 1.14 -4.25
CA GLY A 75 -8.61 0.78 -3.91
C GLY A 75 -7.65 1.96 -4.02
N PHE A 76 -7.73 2.71 -5.13
CA PHE A 76 -6.94 3.91 -5.37
C PHE A 76 -7.17 5.00 -4.30
N ILE A 77 -8.44 5.31 -3.99
CA ILE A 77 -8.79 6.29 -2.95
C ILE A 77 -8.26 5.82 -1.59
N GLY A 78 -8.43 4.54 -1.26
CA GLY A 78 -7.95 3.97 0.00
C GLY A 78 -6.44 4.12 0.17
N HIS A 79 -5.67 3.76 -0.85
CA HIS A 79 -4.21 3.81 -0.79
C HIS A 79 -3.65 5.23 -0.86
N THR A 80 -4.25 6.12 -1.64
CA THR A 80 -3.83 7.53 -1.63
C THR A 80 -4.12 8.19 -0.28
N THR A 81 -5.27 7.89 0.33
CA THR A 81 -5.60 8.32 1.70
C THR A 81 -4.60 7.76 2.70
N LEU A 82 -4.26 6.47 2.60
CA LEU A 82 -3.23 5.83 3.43
C LEU A 82 -1.86 6.50 3.28
N GLY A 83 -1.45 6.80 2.04
CA GLY A 83 -0.19 7.49 1.75
C GLY A 83 -0.13 8.87 2.37
N ALA A 84 -1.19 9.68 2.21
CA ALA A 84 -1.29 11.00 2.80
C ALA A 84 -1.31 10.97 4.32
N ALA A 85 -2.05 10.02 4.92
CA ALA A 85 -2.06 9.83 6.37
C ALA A 85 -0.68 9.44 6.88
N THR A 86 0.00 8.51 6.21
CA THR A 86 1.36 8.07 6.58
C THR A 86 2.34 9.24 6.56
N ASP A 87 2.32 10.04 5.50
CA ASP A 87 3.18 11.23 5.39
C ASP A 87 2.93 12.25 6.49
N LEU A 88 1.65 12.55 6.74
CA LEU A 88 1.24 13.45 7.82
C LEU A 88 1.70 12.94 9.19
N PHE A 89 1.53 11.65 9.49
CA PHE A 89 1.96 11.10 10.77
C PHE A 89 3.48 11.17 10.94
N ILE A 90 4.25 10.92 9.88
CA ILE A 90 5.71 11.04 9.94
C ILE A 90 6.11 12.50 10.17
N ASP A 91 5.48 13.47 9.49
CA ASP A 91 5.71 14.91 9.73
C ASP A 91 5.42 15.30 11.18
N LEU A 92 4.29 14.84 11.74
CA LEU A 92 3.90 15.12 13.13
C LEU A 92 4.89 14.54 14.15
N LEU A 93 5.61 13.48 13.79
CA LEU A 93 6.66 12.89 14.62
C LEU A 93 8.04 13.56 14.43
N GLY A 94 8.13 14.66 13.69
CA GLY A 94 9.38 15.37 13.39
C GLY A 94 10.23 14.71 12.29
N GLY A 95 9.60 13.81 11.53
CA GLY A 95 10.20 13.09 10.41
C GLY A 95 10.23 13.88 9.12
#